data_AF-A0A920QML5-F1
#
_entry.id   AF-A0A920QML5-F1
#
_cell.length_a   1.000
_cell.length_b   1.000
_cell.length_c   1.000
_cell.angle_alpha   90.00
_cell.angle_beta   90.00
_cell.angle_gamma   90.00
#
_symmetry.space_group_name_H-M   'P 1'
#
loop_
_entity.id
_entity.type
_entity.pdbx_description
1 polymer ?
#
loop_
_entity_poly.entity_id
_entity_poly.type
_entity_poly.pdbx_seq_one_letter_code
_entity_poly.pdbx_strand_id
1 'polypeptide(L)'
;MRVNTNTASNISLRHLSETVEKTNKNLERLSSGYRINSAGDGPAELMISEQMRAQISGINQAVKNSETSISMVQTAEGVLSEVSSMLISMRQLALHAANEGAAEEKMLQADQMEVEELLKTIDRIAGSTMFGTKSLFNGSNEVNGVAIGDGLKFIEASPQTRPSPSKQGYKINIEQAATRPGVLATRRISLEEIGNGVSFVIKENNRILNMDTNSEKH
;
A
#
# COMPACT_ATOMS: atom_id res chain seq x y z
N MET A 1 -85.47 17.66 -2.88
CA MET A 1 -84.23 17.26 -2.16
C MET A 1 -84.33 15.77 -1.86
N ARG A 2 -83.33 14.98 -2.27
CA ARG A 2 -83.32 13.52 -2.13
C ARG A 2 -82.79 13.14 -0.76
N VAL A 3 -83.55 12.32 -0.03
CA VAL A 3 -83.29 11.87 1.36
C VAL A 3 -82.25 10.73 1.44
N ASN A 4 -81.71 10.25 0.31
CA ASN A 4 -80.80 9.09 0.29
C ASN A 4 -79.31 9.39 0.52
N THR A 5 -78.86 10.65 0.43
CA THR A 5 -77.44 11.01 0.65
C THR A 5 -77.33 12.36 1.32
N ASN A 6 -76.79 12.37 2.54
CA ASN A 6 -76.48 13.60 3.28
C ASN A 6 -75.10 14.13 2.86
N THR A 7 -75.09 15.04 1.89
CA THR A 7 -73.86 15.61 1.32
C THR A 7 -73.09 16.48 2.31
N ALA A 8 -73.78 17.23 3.18
CA ALA A 8 -73.14 18.05 4.21
C ALA A 8 -72.37 17.18 5.22
N SER A 9 -72.99 16.09 5.70
CA SER A 9 -72.33 15.10 6.56
C SER A 9 -71.14 14.43 5.88
N ASN A 10 -71.25 14.11 4.58
CA ASN A 10 -70.16 13.49 3.82
C ASN A 10 -68.95 14.44 3.65
N ILE A 11 -69.20 15.74 3.44
CA ILE A 11 -68.15 16.77 3.37
C ILE A 11 -67.48 16.95 4.74
N SER A 12 -68.26 17.03 5.82
CA SER A 12 -67.71 17.11 7.19
C SER A 12 -66.87 15.88 7.53
N LEU A 13 -67.31 14.68 7.13
CA LEU A 13 -66.55 13.45 7.32
C LEU A 13 -65.22 13.47 6.57
N ARG A 14 -65.20 13.95 5.31
CA ARG A 14 -63.96 14.09 4.52
C ARG A 14 -62.96 15.04 5.20
N HIS A 15 -63.41 16.20 5.67
CA HIS A 15 -62.53 17.14 6.38
C HIS A 15 -62.02 16.60 7.72
N LEU A 16 -62.86 15.82 8.43
CA LEU A 16 -62.43 15.13 9.64
C LEU A 16 -61.35 14.09 9.30
N SER A 17 -61.54 13.27 8.26
CA SER A 17 -60.54 12.31 7.80
C SER A 17 -59.21 12.97 7.43
N GLU A 18 -59.23 14.07 6.66
CA GLU A 18 -58.01 14.84 6.34
C GLU A 18 -57.31 15.39 7.59
N THR A 19 -58.09 15.86 8.57
CA THR A 19 -57.55 16.35 9.85
C THR A 19 -56.88 15.23 10.63
N VAL A 20 -57.55 14.07 10.72
CA VAL A 20 -57.03 12.88 11.41
C VAL A 20 -55.73 12.40 10.78
N GLU A 21 -55.64 12.34 9.45
CA GLU A 21 -54.40 11.98 8.74
C GLU A 21 -53.26 12.96 9.04
N LYS A 22 -53.53 14.27 9.02
CA LYS A 22 -52.53 15.29 9.38
C LYS A 22 -52.07 15.16 10.83
N THR A 23 -52.97 14.91 11.76
CA THR A 23 -52.62 14.70 13.17
C THR A 23 -51.79 13.44 13.37
N ASN A 24 -52.12 12.34 12.70
CA ASN A 24 -51.35 11.10 12.77
C ASN A 24 -49.93 11.29 12.25
N LYS A 25 -49.76 12.01 11.14
CA LYS A 25 -48.45 12.34 10.59
C LYS A 25 -47.61 13.23 11.52
N ASN A 26 -48.24 14.19 12.19
CA ASN A 26 -47.56 15.02 13.19
C ASN A 26 -47.14 14.18 14.41
N LEU A 27 -47.99 13.27 14.87
CA LEU A 27 -47.65 12.32 15.94
C LEU A 27 -46.50 11.39 15.53
N GLU A 28 -46.48 10.91 14.29
CA GLU A 28 -45.39 10.09 13.75
C GLU A 28 -44.05 10.85 13.76
N ARG A 29 -44.05 12.12 13.31
CA ARG A 29 -42.87 13.00 13.34
C ARG A 29 -42.42 13.31 14.76
N LEU A 30 -43.34 13.56 15.68
CA LEU A 30 -43.03 13.77 17.10
C LEU A 30 -42.44 12.51 17.74
N SER A 31 -43.00 11.34 17.44
CA SER A 31 -42.55 10.06 18.01
C SER A 31 -41.20 9.60 17.45
N SER A 32 -40.90 9.92 16.19
CA SER A 32 -39.63 9.56 15.53
C SER A 32 -38.54 10.62 15.71
N GLY A 33 -38.93 11.87 16.00
CA GLY A 33 -38.01 13.02 16.02
C GLY A 33 -37.51 13.46 14.65
N TYR A 34 -37.96 12.83 13.56
CA TYR A 34 -37.53 13.15 12.19
C TYR A 34 -38.63 13.92 11.45
N ARG A 35 -38.22 14.94 10.69
CA ARG A 35 -39.12 15.73 9.85
C ARG A 35 -39.63 14.94 8.64
N ILE A 36 -38.85 14.00 8.13
CA ILE A 36 -39.14 13.19 6.93
C ILE A 36 -39.07 11.72 7.33
N ASN A 37 -40.22 11.04 7.34
CA ASN A 37 -40.33 9.62 7.72
C ASN A 37 -40.74 8.71 6.56
N SER A 38 -41.33 9.28 5.51
CA SER A 38 -41.89 8.53 4.38
C SER A 38 -41.45 9.11 3.05
N ALA A 39 -41.30 8.26 2.04
CA ALA A 39 -41.04 8.67 0.66
C ALA A 39 -42.17 9.54 0.07
N GLY A 40 -43.36 9.50 0.68
CA GLY A 40 -44.50 10.35 0.32
C GLY A 40 -44.36 11.81 0.78
N ASP A 41 -43.44 12.12 1.70
CA ASP A 41 -43.23 13.48 2.22
C ASP A 41 -42.31 14.32 1.33
N GLY A 42 -41.48 13.66 0.53
CA GLY A 42 -40.47 14.27 -0.32
C GLY A 42 -39.40 13.24 -0.70
N PRO A 43 -39.52 12.53 -1.84
CA PRO A 43 -38.62 11.43 -2.17
C PRO A 43 -37.17 11.88 -2.35
N ALA A 44 -36.94 13.10 -2.86
CA ALA A 44 -35.61 13.69 -2.97
C ALA A 44 -34.99 14.01 -1.61
N GLU A 45 -35.77 14.56 -0.67
CA GLU A 45 -35.27 14.90 0.67
C GLU A 45 -34.97 13.64 1.50
N LEU A 46 -35.80 12.61 1.36
CA LEU A 46 -35.55 11.30 1.96
C LEU A 46 -34.27 10.67 1.39
N MET A 47 -34.07 10.70 0.06
CA MET A 47 -32.88 10.16 -0.58
C MET A 47 -31.60 10.84 -0.07
N ILE A 48 -31.59 12.17 0.05
CA ILE A 48 -30.44 12.92 0.59
C ILE A 48 -30.21 12.54 2.06
N SER A 49 -31.27 12.41 2.86
CA SER A 49 -31.17 11.97 4.26
C SER A 49 -30.56 10.57 4.38
N GLU A 50 -30.98 9.62 3.56
CA GLU A 50 -30.43 8.26 3.58
C GLU A 50 -28.99 8.22 3.06
N GLN A 51 -28.65 9.03 2.06
CA GLN A 51 -27.27 9.20 1.62
C GLN A 51 -26.39 9.76 2.76
N MET A 52 -26.87 10.75 3.50
CA MET A 52 -26.15 11.29 4.66
C MET A 52 -26.03 10.25 5.79
N ARG A 53 -27.08 9.47 6.08
CA ARG A 53 -27.00 8.37 7.07
C ARG A 53 -25.96 7.32 6.65
N ALA A 54 -25.92 6.95 5.36
CA ALA A 54 -24.93 6.03 4.82
C ALA A 54 -23.51 6.60 4.93
N GLN A 55 -23.32 7.89 4.62
CA GLN A 55 -22.04 8.58 4.78
C GLN A 55 -21.59 8.64 6.24
N ILE A 56 -22.49 8.99 7.16
CA ILE A 56 -22.20 9.00 8.61
C ILE A 56 -21.78 7.61 9.07
N SER A 57 -22.50 6.57 8.66
CA SER A 57 -22.13 5.18 8.96
C SER A 57 -20.74 4.83 8.42
N GLY A 58 -20.44 5.22 7.17
CA GLY A 58 -19.14 5.03 6.54
C GLY A 58 -18.01 5.77 7.27
N ILE A 59 -18.23 7.03 7.64
CA ILE A 59 -17.27 7.84 8.41
C ILE A 59 -17.04 7.23 9.80
N ASN A 60 -18.09 6.80 10.50
CA ASN A 60 -17.95 6.15 11.80
C ASN A 60 -17.10 4.87 11.70
N GLN A 61 -17.26 4.09 10.63
CA GLN A 61 -16.40 2.94 10.39
C GLN A 61 -14.96 3.36 10.05
N ALA A 62 -14.77 4.43 9.26
CA ALA A 62 -13.45 4.96 8.95
C ALA A 62 -12.71 5.49 10.19
N VAL A 63 -13.43 6.09 11.14
CA VAL A 63 -12.90 6.51 12.44
C VAL A 63 -12.42 5.30 13.23
N LYS A 64 -13.25 4.26 13.38
CA LYS A 64 -12.85 3.01 14.06
C LYS A 64 -11.63 2.34 13.40
N ASN A 65 -11.57 2.36 12.07
CA ASN A 65 -10.42 1.84 11.33
C ASN A 65 -9.16 2.68 11.59
N SER A 66 -9.29 4.01 11.70
CA SER A 66 -8.20 4.92 12.05
C SER A 66 -7.71 4.69 13.48
N GLU A 67 -8.62 4.52 14.44
CA GLU A 67 -8.27 4.18 15.83
C GLU A 67 -7.47 2.86 15.91
N THR A 68 -7.92 1.84 15.19
CA THR A 68 -7.20 0.56 15.09
C THR A 68 -5.81 0.74 14.46
N SER A 69 -5.71 1.60 13.45
CA SER A 69 -4.42 1.91 12.80
C SER A 69 -3.48 2.65 13.76
N ILE A 70 -4.00 3.56 14.60
CA ILE A 70 -3.23 4.24 15.65
C ILE A 70 -2.71 3.21 16.66
N SER A 71 -3.56 2.29 17.15
CA SER A 71 -3.12 1.23 18.07
C SER A 71 -2.03 0.34 17.47
N MET A 72 -2.12 0.04 16.17
CA MET A 72 -1.09 -0.70 15.44
C MET A 72 0.24 0.09 15.42
N VAL A 73 0.18 1.39 15.11
CA VAL A 73 1.37 2.26 15.09
C VAL A 73 1.98 2.38 16.48
N GLN A 74 1.19 2.53 17.54
CA GLN A 74 1.69 2.56 18.92
C GLN A 74 2.40 1.28 19.33
N THR A 75 1.86 0.13 18.90
CA THR A 75 2.51 -1.18 19.11
C THR A 75 3.86 -1.21 18.39
N ALA A 76 3.90 -0.74 17.14
CA ALA A 76 5.13 -0.65 16.37
C ALA A 76 6.15 0.31 17.02
N GLU A 77 5.71 1.47 17.50
CA GLU A 77 6.55 2.47 18.15
C GLU A 77 7.16 1.95 19.46
N GLY A 78 6.36 1.28 20.29
CA GLY A 78 6.86 0.66 21.53
C GLY A 78 7.96 -0.36 21.26
N VAL A 79 7.79 -1.19 20.22
CA VAL A 79 8.82 -2.14 19.80
C VAL A 79 10.05 -1.44 19.23
N LEU A 80 9.89 -0.41 18.39
CA LEU A 80 11.01 0.34 17.83
C LEU A 80 11.80 1.11 18.90
N SER A 81 11.16 1.52 20.00
CA SER A 81 11.84 2.10 21.16
C SER A 81 12.80 1.09 21.82
N GLU A 82 12.39 -0.17 21.93
CA GLU A 82 13.25 -1.25 22.44
C GLU A 82 14.41 -1.52 21.48
N VAL A 83 14.12 -1.59 20.18
CA VAL A 83 15.16 -1.75 19.14
C VAL A 83 16.16 -0.59 19.18
N SER A 84 15.68 0.64 19.32
CA SER A 84 16.54 1.82 19.46
C SER A 84 17.45 1.71 20.69
N SER A 85 16.93 1.23 21.82
CA SER A 85 17.70 1.06 23.06
C SER A 85 18.80 0.01 22.88
N MET A 86 18.50 -1.12 22.24
CA MET A 86 19.51 -2.15 21.91
C MET A 86 20.59 -1.62 20.96
N LEU A 87 20.22 -0.84 19.94
CA LEU A 87 21.19 -0.22 19.02
C LEU A 87 22.12 0.77 19.73
N ILE A 88 21.60 1.50 20.73
CA ILE A 88 22.42 2.38 21.57
C ILE A 88 23.43 1.55 22.39
N SER A 89 23.00 0.43 22.98
CA SER A 89 23.89 -0.49 23.69
C SER A 89 24.96 -1.09 22.76
N MET A 90 24.58 -1.53 21.56
CA MET A 90 25.54 -2.01 20.55
C MET A 90 26.58 -0.93 20.19
N ARG A 91 26.14 0.33 20.08
CA ARG A 91 27.07 1.46 19.84
C ARG A 91 28.01 1.67 21.03
N GLN A 92 27.54 1.51 22.26
CA GLN A 92 28.39 1.61 23.46
C GLN A 92 29.45 0.50 23.48
N LEU A 93 29.06 -0.73 23.17
CA LEU A 93 29.99 -1.87 23.03
C LEU A 93 31.02 -1.61 21.92
N ALA A 94 30.59 -1.08 20.77
CA ALA A 94 31.52 -0.73 19.68
C ALA A 94 32.52 0.36 20.08
N LEU A 95 32.10 1.37 20.86
CA LEU A 95 32.99 2.41 21.38
C LEU A 95 33.95 1.87 22.44
N HIS A 96 33.48 0.93 23.28
CA HIS A 96 34.30 0.25 24.27
C HIS A 96 35.39 -0.58 23.58
N ALA A 97 35.01 -1.37 22.56
CA ALA A 97 35.93 -2.16 21.75
C ALA A 97 36.95 -1.31 20.97
N ALA A 98 36.57 -0.10 20.56
CA ALA A 98 37.48 0.83 19.87
C ALA A 98 38.51 1.49 20.80
N ASN A 99 38.40 1.33 22.12
CA ASN A 99 39.35 1.89 23.07
C ASN A 99 40.54 0.94 23.29
N GLU A 100 41.44 0.90 22.29
CA GLU A 100 42.59 -0.01 22.17
C GLU A 100 43.55 0.01 23.37
N GLY A 101 43.56 1.07 24.18
CA GLY A 101 44.45 1.21 25.34
C GLY A 101 44.00 0.48 26.61
N ALA A 102 42.75 0.03 26.68
CA ALA A 102 42.17 -0.59 27.88
C ALA A 102 41.50 -1.96 27.65
N ALA A 103 41.23 -2.32 26.40
CA ALA A 103 40.50 -3.55 26.06
C ALA A 103 41.45 -4.75 25.88
N GLU A 104 41.34 -5.73 26.77
CA GLU A 104 42.02 -7.02 26.62
C GLU A 104 41.30 -7.88 25.56
N GLU A 105 41.98 -8.79 24.87
CA GLU A 105 41.39 -9.61 23.79
C GLU A 105 40.15 -10.42 24.25
N LYS A 106 40.13 -10.85 25.52
CA LYS A 106 38.96 -11.50 26.12
C LYS A 106 37.77 -10.55 26.29
N MET A 107 38.01 -9.28 26.59
CA MET A 107 36.96 -8.26 26.67
C MET A 107 36.38 -7.99 25.28
N LEU A 108 37.23 -7.89 24.25
CA LEU A 108 36.78 -7.72 22.86
C LEU A 108 35.92 -8.89 22.39
N GLN A 109 36.28 -10.13 22.74
CA GLN A 109 35.43 -11.29 22.46
C GLN A 109 34.10 -11.25 23.21
N ALA A 110 34.10 -10.80 24.47
CA ALA A 110 32.86 -10.65 25.24
C ALA A 110 31.93 -9.59 24.63
N ASP A 111 32.46 -8.43 24.26
CA ASP A 111 31.71 -7.36 23.59
C ASP A 111 31.11 -7.85 22.27
N GLN A 112 31.86 -8.61 21.48
CA GLN A 112 31.38 -9.20 20.23
C GLN A 112 30.24 -10.20 20.46
N MET A 113 30.35 -11.07 21.49
CA MET A 113 29.27 -12.00 21.84
C MET A 113 27.99 -11.25 22.26
N GLU A 114 28.12 -10.15 22.98
CA GLU A 114 26.96 -9.34 23.39
C GLU A 114 26.31 -8.63 22.20
N VAL A 115 27.10 -8.09 21.27
CA VAL A 115 26.60 -7.54 20.00
C VAL A 115 25.83 -8.58 19.18
N GLU A 116 26.33 -9.81 19.10
CA GLU A 116 25.64 -10.91 18.39
C GLU A 116 24.31 -11.30 19.06
N GLU A 117 24.25 -11.29 20.39
CA GLU A 117 23.01 -11.59 21.12
C GLU A 117 21.96 -10.47 20.98
N LEU A 118 22.40 -9.21 20.98
CA LEU A 118 21.55 -8.06 20.69
C LEU A 118 20.98 -8.14 19.26
N LEU A 119 21.80 -8.50 18.26
CA LEU A 119 21.35 -8.72 16.89
C LEU A 119 20.29 -9.83 16.79
N LYS A 120 20.54 -11.00 17.40
CA LYS A 120 19.55 -12.09 17.44
C LYS A 120 18.25 -11.67 18.11
N THR A 121 18.35 -10.85 19.16
CA THR A 121 17.18 -10.33 19.86
C THR A 121 16.38 -9.36 18.99
N ILE A 122 17.05 -8.47 18.26
CA ILE A 122 16.42 -7.60 17.25
C ILE A 122 15.68 -8.44 16.20
N ASP A 123 16.34 -9.44 15.61
CA ASP A 123 15.74 -10.31 14.60
C ASP A 123 14.51 -11.06 15.14
N ARG A 124 14.59 -11.57 16.37
CA ARG A 124 13.48 -12.25 17.04
C ARG A 124 12.32 -11.28 17.28
N ILE A 125 12.59 -10.06 17.74
CA ILE A 125 11.55 -9.03 17.96
C ILE A 125 10.90 -8.67 16.62
N ALA A 126 11.68 -8.47 15.56
CA ALA A 126 11.15 -8.19 14.23
C ALA A 126 10.26 -9.34 13.71
N GLY A 127 10.67 -10.59 13.91
CA GLY A 127 9.93 -11.78 13.49
C GLY A 127 8.69 -12.11 14.31
N SER A 128 8.67 -11.77 15.61
CA SER A 128 7.57 -12.09 16.54
C SER A 128 6.58 -10.95 16.78
N THR A 129 6.88 -9.73 16.34
CA THR A 129 5.95 -8.61 16.54
C THR A 129 4.76 -8.71 15.59
N MET A 130 3.57 -8.79 16.19
CA MET A 130 2.30 -8.93 15.49
C MET A 130 1.25 -7.98 16.06
N PHE A 131 0.37 -7.48 15.19
CA PHE A 131 -0.86 -6.81 15.57
C PHE A 131 -2.05 -7.59 14.99
N GLY A 132 -2.82 -8.23 15.86
CA GLY A 132 -3.82 -9.22 15.44
C GLY A 132 -3.16 -10.37 14.69
N THR A 133 -3.51 -10.55 13.41
CA THR A 133 -2.94 -11.58 12.52
C THR A 133 -1.81 -11.07 11.63
N LYS A 134 -1.49 -9.77 11.70
CA LYS A 134 -0.53 -9.11 10.79
C LYS A 134 0.82 -8.98 11.48
N SER A 135 1.88 -9.56 10.90
CA SER A 135 3.24 -9.26 11.34
C SER A 135 3.61 -7.84 10.90
N LEU A 136 4.33 -7.10 11.75
CA LEU A 136 4.64 -5.68 11.49
C LEU A 136 5.99 -5.47 10.82
N PHE A 137 7.00 -6.29 11.11
CA PHE A 137 8.39 -6.02 10.77
C PHE A 137 9.09 -7.14 9.98
N ASN A 138 8.38 -8.18 9.56
CA ASN A 138 8.96 -9.32 8.83
C ASN A 138 9.01 -9.15 7.29
N GLY A 139 8.77 -7.95 6.76
CA GLY A 139 8.73 -7.69 5.31
C GLY A 139 7.52 -8.29 4.57
N SER A 140 6.66 -9.07 5.21
CA SER A 140 5.50 -9.71 4.54
C SER A 140 4.44 -8.72 4.02
N ASN A 141 4.50 -7.46 4.48
CA ASN A 141 3.64 -6.38 4.01
C ASN A 141 4.24 -5.58 2.85
N GLU A 142 5.42 -5.97 2.35
CA GLU A 142 6.00 -5.34 1.16
C GLU A 142 5.14 -5.59 -0.07
N VAL A 143 5.12 -4.58 -0.95
CA VAL A 143 4.44 -4.71 -2.24
C VAL A 143 5.29 -5.62 -3.11
N ASN A 144 4.82 -6.85 -3.32
CA ASN A 144 5.47 -7.81 -4.20
C ASN A 144 4.68 -7.97 -5.51
N GLY A 145 5.40 -8.15 -6.62
CA GLY A 145 4.82 -8.46 -7.91
C GLY A 145 5.48 -9.71 -8.52
N VAL A 146 4.70 -10.44 -9.30
CA VAL A 146 5.17 -11.62 -10.04
C VAL A 146 4.92 -11.35 -11.51
N ALA A 147 5.98 -11.45 -12.32
CA ALA A 147 5.87 -11.45 -13.78
C ALA A 147 5.78 -12.90 -14.25
N ILE A 148 4.74 -13.24 -15.00
CA ILE A 148 4.52 -14.58 -15.55
C ILE A 148 4.59 -14.48 -17.07
N GLY A 149 5.59 -15.12 -17.68
CA GLY A 149 5.80 -15.15 -19.13
C GLY A 149 7.26 -15.19 -19.51
N ASP A 150 7.56 -15.70 -20.70
CA ASP A 150 8.93 -15.80 -21.20
C ASP A 150 9.51 -14.41 -21.51
N GLY A 151 10.73 -14.14 -21.05
CA GLY A 151 11.38 -12.83 -21.18
C GLY A 151 10.84 -11.71 -20.28
N LEU A 152 9.91 -11.99 -19.37
CA LEU A 152 9.40 -11.00 -18.42
C LEU A 152 10.10 -11.13 -17.07
N LYS A 153 10.65 -10.02 -16.57
CA LYS A 153 11.23 -9.92 -15.23
C LYS A 153 10.46 -8.88 -14.43
N PHE A 154 10.05 -9.23 -13.21
CA PHE A 154 9.58 -8.23 -12.25
C PHE A 154 10.76 -7.33 -11.86
N ILE A 155 10.63 -6.02 -12.10
CA ILE A 155 11.71 -5.05 -11.88
C ILE A 155 11.65 -4.55 -10.44
N GLU A 156 10.54 -3.94 -10.05
CA GLU A 156 10.32 -3.42 -8.70
C GLU A 156 8.82 -3.13 -8.49
N ALA A 157 8.42 -3.04 -7.22
CA ALA A 157 7.17 -2.41 -6.84
C ALA A 157 7.41 -1.49 -5.65
N SER A 158 6.91 -0.27 -5.74
CA SER A 158 6.89 0.69 -4.65
C SER A 158 5.53 0.67 -3.92
N PRO A 159 5.40 1.33 -2.76
CA PRO A 159 4.13 1.53 -2.07
C PRO A 159 3.06 2.25 -2.90
N GLN A 160 3.43 2.93 -3.99
CA GLN A 160 2.50 3.58 -4.92
C GLN A 160 2.04 2.65 -6.06
N THR A 161 2.59 1.43 -6.14
CA THR A 161 2.22 0.46 -7.17
C THR A 161 0.78 0.02 -6.98
N ARG A 162 -0.05 0.26 -7.99
CA ARG A 162 -1.45 -0.15 -7.96
C ARG A 162 -1.53 -1.67 -8.00
N PRO A 163 -2.31 -2.31 -7.10
CA PRO A 163 -2.55 -3.74 -7.17
C PRO A 163 -3.19 -4.08 -8.52
N SER A 164 -2.92 -5.27 -9.02
CA SER A 164 -3.55 -5.70 -10.26
C SER A 164 -5.07 -5.78 -10.07
N PRO A 165 -5.87 -5.28 -11.03
CA PRO A 165 -7.33 -5.34 -10.96
C PRO A 165 -7.88 -6.78 -11.02
N SER A 166 -7.04 -7.78 -11.36
CA SER A 166 -7.41 -9.19 -11.37
C SER A 166 -6.30 -10.06 -10.79
N LYS A 167 -6.63 -11.27 -10.32
CA LYS A 167 -5.62 -12.28 -9.93
C LYS A 167 -4.66 -12.65 -11.07
N GLN A 168 -5.01 -12.34 -12.32
CA GLN A 168 -4.23 -12.67 -13.52
C GLN A 168 -3.22 -11.58 -13.92
N GLY A 169 -3.14 -10.46 -13.19
CA GLY A 169 -2.18 -9.41 -13.51
C GLY A 169 -2.68 -8.44 -14.59
N TYR A 170 -1.80 -7.54 -15.02
CA TYR A 170 -1.97 -6.76 -16.24
C TYR A 170 -1.47 -7.58 -17.42
N LYS A 171 -2.26 -7.67 -18.51
CA LYS A 171 -1.76 -8.27 -19.75
C LYS A 171 -0.69 -7.36 -20.35
N ILE A 172 0.51 -7.89 -20.49
CA ILE A 172 1.59 -7.25 -21.23
C ILE A 172 1.58 -7.88 -22.63
N ASN A 173 1.19 -7.10 -23.64
CA ASN A 173 1.32 -7.51 -25.03
C ASN A 173 2.68 -7.04 -25.55
N ILE A 174 3.59 -7.98 -25.80
CA ILE A 174 4.85 -7.70 -26.48
C ILE A 174 4.58 -7.76 -27.98
N GLU A 175 4.31 -6.60 -28.59
CA GLU A 175 4.03 -6.52 -30.05
C GLU A 175 5.32 -6.58 -30.88
N GLN A 176 6.48 -6.33 -30.27
CA GLN A 176 7.78 -6.45 -30.91
C GLN A 176 8.84 -6.92 -29.92
N ALA A 177 9.50 -8.05 -30.21
CA ALA A 177 10.61 -8.53 -29.41
C ALA A 177 11.81 -7.57 -29.57
N ALA A 178 12.46 -7.20 -28.46
CA ALA A 178 13.66 -6.38 -28.49
C ALA A 178 14.73 -7.03 -29.37
N THR A 179 15.03 -6.41 -30.51
CA THR A 179 16.05 -6.90 -31.43
C THR A 179 17.43 -6.49 -30.90
N ARG A 180 18.40 -7.40 -30.86
CA ARG A 180 19.77 -7.07 -30.45
C ARG A 180 20.30 -5.91 -31.32
N PRO A 181 20.80 -4.81 -30.73
CA PRO A 181 21.41 -3.74 -31.51
C PRO A 181 22.68 -4.28 -32.18
N GLY A 182 22.75 -4.18 -33.51
CA GLY A 182 23.91 -4.56 -34.31
C GLY A 182 24.51 -3.33 -34.97
N VAL A 183 25.79 -3.06 -34.72
CA VAL A 183 26.52 -1.99 -35.41
C VAL A 183 27.25 -2.61 -36.61
N LEU A 184 26.82 -2.26 -37.82
CA LEU A 184 27.55 -2.62 -39.04
C LEU A 184 28.69 -1.62 -39.23
N ALA A 185 29.93 -2.09 -39.23
CA ALA A 185 31.09 -1.24 -39.49
C ALA A 185 31.04 -0.71 -40.93
N THR A 186 31.14 0.62 -41.09
CA THR A 186 31.09 1.30 -42.39
C THR A 186 32.41 1.22 -43.17
N ARG A 187 33.50 0.77 -42.54
CA ARG A 187 34.82 0.61 -43.16
C ARG A 187 35.11 -0.88 -43.38
N ARG A 188 35.45 -1.24 -44.62
CA ARG A 188 35.98 -2.58 -44.95
C ARG A 188 37.41 -2.68 -44.43
N ILE A 189 37.75 -3.81 -43.81
CA ILE A 189 39.09 -4.10 -43.29
C ILE A 189 40.00 -4.52 -44.46
N SER A 190 41.22 -3.98 -44.54
CA SER A 190 42.20 -4.38 -45.55
C SER A 190 43.03 -5.60 -45.11
N LEU A 191 43.65 -6.32 -46.05
CA LEU A 191 44.45 -7.53 -45.75
C LEU A 191 45.67 -7.24 -44.85
N GLU A 192 46.18 -6.01 -44.89
CA GLU A 192 47.31 -5.53 -44.07
C GLU A 192 46.88 -5.23 -42.62
N GLU A 193 45.66 -4.74 -42.42
CA GLU A 193 45.08 -4.46 -41.10
C GLU A 193 44.69 -5.76 -40.36
N ILE A 194 44.34 -6.83 -41.09
CA ILE A 194 44.12 -8.17 -40.51
C ILE A 194 45.43 -8.74 -39.95
N GLY A 195 46.58 -8.46 -40.60
CA GLY A 195 47.89 -8.96 -40.17
C GLY A 195 48.43 -8.27 -38.91
N ASN A 196 48.21 -6.96 -38.80
CA ASN A 196 48.74 -6.13 -37.72
C ASN A 196 47.82 -6.06 -36.48
N GLY A 197 46.58 -6.50 -36.61
CA GLY A 197 45.56 -6.44 -35.56
C GLY A 197 44.82 -5.10 -35.56
N VAL A 198 43.51 -5.17 -35.27
CA VAL A 198 42.61 -4.02 -35.27
C VAL A 198 41.95 -3.91 -33.90
N SER A 199 41.90 -2.70 -33.35
CA SER A 199 41.11 -2.40 -32.17
C SER A 199 39.79 -1.71 -32.56
N PHE A 200 38.69 -2.24 -32.07
CA PHE A 200 37.37 -1.67 -32.20
C PHE A 200 37.00 -1.00 -30.89
N VAL A 201 36.67 0.29 -30.96
CA VAL A 201 36.21 1.07 -29.82
C VAL A 201 34.76 1.47 -30.07
N ILE A 202 33.84 0.90 -29.30
CA ILE A 202 32.43 1.29 -29.31
C ILE A 202 32.20 2.19 -28.10
N LYS A 203 31.83 3.45 -28.36
CA LYS A 203 31.46 4.40 -27.32
C LYS A 203 29.96 4.66 -27.39
N GLU A 204 29.23 4.23 -26.37
CA GLU A 204 27.81 4.53 -26.22
C GLU A 204 27.59 5.23 -24.88
N ASN A 205 27.15 6.49 -24.95
CA ASN A 205 27.02 7.38 -23.81
C ASN A 205 28.32 7.43 -22.96
N ASN A 206 28.26 6.90 -21.73
CA ASN A 206 29.36 6.85 -20.76
C ASN A 206 30.07 5.48 -20.68
N ARG A 207 29.76 4.54 -21.58
CA ARG A 207 30.40 3.22 -21.62
C ARG A 207 31.27 3.09 -22.86
N ILE A 208 32.49 2.61 -22.65
CA ILE A 208 33.47 2.34 -23.71
C ILE A 208 33.73 0.83 -23.70
N LEU A 209 33.52 0.20 -24.84
CA LEU A 209 33.79 -1.22 -25.05
C LEU A 209 34.91 -1.32 -26.09
N ASN A 210 36.03 -1.89 -25.67
CA ASN A 210 37.22 -2.08 -26.51
C ASN A 210 37.33 -3.56 -26.85
N MET A 211 37.48 -3.88 -28.13
CA MET A 211 37.73 -5.23 -28.62
C MET A 211 38.98 -5.20 -29.49
N ASP A 212 40.03 -5.89 -29.06
CA ASP A 212 41.30 -5.97 -29.78
C ASP A 212 41.46 -7.36 -30.40
N THR A 213 41.72 -7.44 -31.69
CA THR A 213 41.86 -8.73 -32.38
C THR A 213 43.22 -9.39 -32.17
N ASN A 214 44.18 -8.73 -31.52
CA ASN A 214 45.48 -9.34 -31.19
C ASN A 214 45.50 -10.05 -29.83
N SER A 215 44.50 -9.86 -28.96
CA SER A 215 44.49 -10.48 -27.63
C SER A 215 44.11 -11.96 -27.61
N GLU A 216 43.74 -12.54 -28.76
CA GLU A 216 43.41 -13.98 -28.91
C GLU A 216 44.52 -14.81 -29.57
N LYS A 217 45.69 -14.24 -29.88
CA LYS A 217 46.85 -15.02 -30.33
C LYS A 217 47.59 -15.65 -29.13
N HIS A 218 47.00 -16.70 -28.57
CA HIS A 218 47.70 -17.73 -27.79
C HIS A 218 47.47 -19.10 -28.41
#